data_AF-M2WKP7-F1
#
_entry.id   AF-M2WKP7-F1
#
_cell.length_a   1.000
_cell.length_b   1.000
_cell.length_c   1.000
_cell.angle_alpha   90.00
_cell.angle_beta   90.00
_cell.angle_gamma   90.00
#
_symmetry.space_group_name_H-M   'P 1'
#
loop_
_entity.id
_entity.type
_entity.pdbx_description
1 polymer ?
#
loop_
_entity_poly.entity_id
_entity_poly.type
_entity_poly.pdbx_seq_one_letter_code
_entity_poly.pdbx_strand_id
1 'polypeptide(L)'
;MPATTRSKSQTTLEDNGVSRSGPAPSASSGSKRKASITKSPSTKKQKIQSSKKEATNADDNVKFEAADDGKTGHRITINRAPVLELWASCVAQFLHPNIPWTTALSVGSAISTITAISKGRSIGTIDKPSASDASEKREKRQEAQADLDEIDVMSFHLKIKDGGAMVGDKPKKGNEEVLKKKYGEEQYAKAKKMFQRSLAQWEGKEDDLDSRAFHMYEDFRPSIPKGQKGWGKKRQLNLDSVESAIASV
;
A
#
# COMPACT_ATOMS: atom_id res chain seq x y z
N MET A 1 -29.60 -69.90 -27.43
CA MET A 1 -30.20 -70.92 -26.53
C MET A 1 -30.22 -70.38 -25.10
N PRO A 2 -31.16 -70.79 -24.22
CA PRO A 2 -32.02 -69.79 -23.53
C PRO A 2 -32.08 -69.87 -21.98
N ALA A 3 -32.98 -69.03 -21.41
CA ALA A 3 -33.61 -69.07 -20.07
C ALA A 3 -32.78 -68.49 -18.88
N THR A 4 -33.23 -67.51 -18.06
CA THR A 4 -34.49 -67.28 -17.27
C THR A 4 -34.39 -67.92 -15.87
N THR A 5 -34.54 -67.25 -14.70
CA THR A 5 -35.60 -66.33 -14.14
C THR A 5 -35.04 -65.02 -13.53
N ARG A 6 -35.77 -63.90 -13.23
CA ARG A 6 -37.05 -63.60 -12.50
C ARG A 6 -36.96 -63.80 -10.97
N SER A 7 -37.41 -62.92 -10.05
CA SER A 7 -38.42 -61.80 -10.07
C SER A 7 -37.96 -60.61 -9.16
N LYS A 8 -38.36 -59.33 -9.32
CA LYS A 8 -39.57 -58.58 -8.81
C LYS A 8 -39.94 -58.85 -7.33
N SER A 9 -40.39 -57.87 -6.51
CA SER A 9 -41.22 -56.65 -6.75
C SER A 9 -40.67 -55.38 -6.01
N GLN A 10 -41.02 -54.10 -6.25
CA GLN A 10 -42.32 -53.39 -6.49
C GLN A 10 -43.22 -53.39 -5.23
N THR A 11 -43.99 -52.36 -4.80
CA THR A 11 -44.62 -51.10 -5.34
C THR A 11 -44.42 -49.93 -4.31
N THR A 12 -44.80 -48.63 -4.42
CA THR A 12 -45.37 -47.59 -5.36
C THR A 12 -44.99 -46.19 -4.74
N LEU A 13 -45.29 -44.94 -5.15
CA LEU A 13 -46.40 -44.23 -5.86
C LEU A 13 -47.72 -44.13 -5.03
N GLU A 14 -48.60 -43.12 -5.09
CA GLU A 14 -48.78 -41.85 -5.87
C GLU A 14 -49.73 -40.91 -5.03
N ASP A 15 -50.10 -39.63 -5.25
CA ASP A 15 -49.89 -38.60 -6.32
C ASP A 15 -49.92 -37.14 -5.73
N ASN A 16 -50.82 -36.22 -6.17
CA ASN A 16 -50.81 -34.75 -5.97
C ASN A 16 -52.27 -34.17 -5.94
N GLY A 17 -52.55 -32.97 -5.38
CA GLY A 17 -53.91 -32.36 -5.51
C GLY A 17 -54.44 -31.30 -4.52
N VAL A 18 -54.03 -30.04 -4.67
CA VAL A 18 -54.72 -28.74 -4.41
C VAL A 18 -56.13 -28.71 -3.73
N SER A 19 -56.30 -27.96 -2.61
CA SER A 19 -57.33 -26.87 -2.47
C SER A 19 -57.38 -26.07 -1.14
N ARG A 20 -57.15 -24.74 -1.27
CA ARG A 20 -57.86 -23.55 -0.71
C ARG A 20 -58.23 -23.36 0.80
N SER A 21 -58.17 -22.06 1.18
CA SER A 21 -58.91 -21.31 2.24
C SER A 21 -58.56 -21.46 3.74
N GLY A 22 -58.38 -20.30 4.40
CA GLY A 22 -58.53 -20.11 5.87
C GLY A 22 -59.80 -19.25 6.15
N PRO A 23 -59.92 -18.49 7.27
CA PRO A 23 -58.91 -18.16 8.30
C PRO A 23 -59.35 -18.48 9.76
N ALA A 24 -58.72 -17.83 10.75
CA ALA A 24 -58.93 -17.88 12.22
C ALA A 24 -60.34 -17.37 12.67
N PRO A 25 -60.82 -17.46 13.96
CA PRO A 25 -60.01 -17.33 15.20
C PRO A 25 -60.49 -17.95 16.57
N SER A 26 -59.65 -17.72 17.60
CA SER A 26 -60.01 -17.35 19.01
C SER A 26 -60.25 -18.41 20.11
N ALA A 27 -59.91 -17.99 21.35
CA ALA A 27 -60.34 -18.48 22.69
C ALA A 27 -59.89 -19.90 23.16
N SER A 28 -59.59 -20.16 24.46
CA SER A 28 -59.27 -19.27 25.61
C SER A 28 -58.67 -20.04 26.82
N SER A 29 -58.17 -19.31 27.83
CA SER A 29 -57.76 -19.74 29.19
C SER A 29 -56.45 -20.57 29.33
N GLY A 30 -55.67 -20.46 30.42
CA GLY A 30 -55.78 -19.53 31.56
C GLY A 30 -54.68 -19.67 32.64
N SER A 31 -54.59 -18.66 33.52
CA SER A 31 -53.88 -18.62 34.82
C SER A 31 -52.33 -18.59 34.92
N LYS A 32 -51.81 -17.36 35.03
CA LYS A 32 -50.99 -16.82 36.15
C LYS A 32 -49.71 -17.55 36.63
N ARG A 33 -48.59 -16.81 36.57
CA ARG A 33 -47.75 -16.46 37.75
C ARG A 33 -47.16 -15.05 37.57
N LYS A 34 -46.61 -14.44 38.64
CA LYS A 34 -46.55 -12.97 38.83
C LYS A 34 -45.24 -12.47 39.47
N ALA A 35 -44.51 -11.59 38.77
CA ALA A 35 -43.58 -10.59 39.32
C ALA A 35 -43.21 -9.58 38.20
N SER A 36 -43.92 -8.47 38.01
CA SER A 36 -43.75 -7.18 38.70
C SER A 36 -42.51 -6.37 38.27
N ILE A 37 -42.61 -5.70 37.13
CA ILE A 37 -41.75 -4.57 36.73
C ILE A 37 -42.33 -3.28 37.35
N THR A 38 -41.47 -2.42 37.89
CA THR A 38 -41.78 -0.99 38.16
C THR A 38 -41.01 -0.09 37.19
N LYS A 39 -41.55 1.11 36.91
CA LYS A 39 -41.06 2.02 35.87
C LYS A 39 -41.20 3.49 36.30
N SER A 40 -40.30 4.33 35.80
CA SER A 40 -40.45 5.80 35.61
C SER A 40 -40.46 6.71 36.87
N PRO A 41 -40.19 8.03 36.75
CA PRO A 41 -39.45 8.77 35.71
C PRO A 41 -38.42 9.83 36.23
N SER A 42 -37.62 10.40 35.30
CA SER A 42 -36.97 11.76 35.26
C SER A 42 -36.67 12.56 36.56
N THR A 43 -35.56 13.31 36.70
CA THR A 43 -35.18 14.44 35.81
C THR A 43 -33.76 15.03 36.08
N LYS A 44 -33.13 15.63 35.05
CA LYS A 44 -32.15 16.77 35.05
C LYS A 44 -30.65 16.55 35.37
N LYS A 45 -29.82 17.29 34.61
CA LYS A 45 -28.33 17.43 34.61
C LYS A 45 -27.56 16.13 34.26
N GLN A 46 -26.42 16.16 33.55
CA GLN A 46 -25.62 17.28 32.99
C GLN A 46 -25.12 16.92 31.57
N LYS A 47 -24.93 17.92 30.69
CA LYS A 47 -24.49 17.72 29.30
C LYS A 47 -23.06 18.25 29.11
N ILE A 48 -22.10 17.36 28.85
CA ILE A 48 -20.75 17.71 28.39
C ILE A 48 -20.66 17.43 26.89
N GLN A 49 -19.95 18.28 26.16
CA GLN A 49 -19.91 18.30 24.70
C GLN A 49 -18.65 17.60 24.19
N SER A 50 -18.79 16.59 23.32
CA SER A 50 -17.69 16.00 22.56
C SER A 50 -17.57 16.70 21.20
N SER A 51 -16.85 17.83 21.19
CA SER A 51 -16.66 18.65 19.99
C SER A 51 -15.49 18.17 19.10
N LYS A 52 -15.71 18.29 17.80
CA LYS A 52 -14.77 18.05 16.69
C LYS A 52 -13.41 18.74 16.91
N LYS A 53 -12.34 17.98 16.71
CA LYS A 53 -10.96 18.42 16.37
C LYS A 53 -10.49 17.45 15.29
N GLU A 54 -10.13 17.82 14.06
CA GLU A 54 -9.40 19.02 13.61
C GLU A 54 -8.03 19.10 14.28
N ALA A 55 -7.17 18.15 13.90
CA ALA A 55 -5.75 18.15 14.18
C ALA A 55 -5.06 19.17 13.26
N THR A 56 -4.89 20.40 13.76
CA THR A 56 -4.03 21.39 13.13
C THR A 56 -2.57 20.91 13.13
N ASN A 57 -1.86 21.13 12.03
CA ASN A 57 -0.40 20.92 12.02
C ASN A 57 0.24 22.07 12.81
N ALA A 58 0.59 21.81 14.08
CA ALA A 58 1.44 22.72 14.84
C ALA A 58 2.86 22.69 14.24
N ASP A 59 3.40 23.87 13.96
CA ASP A 59 4.80 24.03 13.58
C ASP A 59 5.68 23.81 14.83
N ASP A 60 6.73 23.00 14.69
CA ASP A 60 7.58 22.56 15.79
C ASP A 60 9.05 22.62 15.34
N ASN A 61 9.51 23.86 15.18
CA ASN A 61 10.82 24.23 14.65
C ASN A 61 11.95 23.97 15.68
N VAL A 62 12.24 22.70 15.94
CA VAL A 62 13.40 22.30 16.75
C VAL A 62 14.67 22.49 15.92
N LYS A 63 15.33 23.63 16.13
CA LYS A 63 16.63 24.01 15.54
C LYS A 63 17.72 22.99 15.92
N PHE A 64 18.00 22.05 15.01
CA PHE A 64 19.21 21.23 15.07
C PHE A 64 20.34 21.97 14.35
N GLU A 65 21.29 22.49 15.11
CA GLU A 65 22.52 23.07 14.57
C GLU A 65 23.46 21.93 14.15
N ALA A 66 23.53 21.70 12.84
CA ALA A 66 24.62 20.97 12.21
C ALA A 66 25.68 21.99 11.78
N ALA A 67 26.98 21.64 11.89
CA ALA A 67 28.07 22.52 11.51
C ALA A 67 27.89 23.05 10.06
N ASP A 68 28.08 24.36 9.91
CA ASP A 68 27.93 25.06 8.64
C ASP A 68 29.22 24.95 7.82
N ASP A 69 29.23 24.00 6.88
CA ASP A 69 30.33 23.77 5.95
C ASP A 69 29.89 24.18 4.53
N GLY A 70 29.73 25.50 4.34
CA GLY A 70 29.77 26.26 3.07
C GLY A 70 28.78 25.95 1.94
N LYS A 71 28.20 24.76 1.85
CA LYS A 71 27.44 24.25 0.69
C LYS A 71 25.94 24.11 0.98
N THR A 72 25.30 25.19 1.39
CA THR A 72 23.84 25.25 1.63
C THR A 72 23.02 24.78 0.41
N GLY A 73 23.50 25.04 -0.81
CA GLY A 73 22.83 24.69 -2.06
C GLY A 73 22.73 23.20 -2.41
N HIS A 74 23.32 22.28 -1.63
CA HIS A 74 23.31 20.83 -1.90
C HIS A 74 22.40 20.02 -0.94
N ARG A 75 21.65 20.68 -0.04
CA ARG A 75 20.77 20.01 0.93
C ARG A 75 19.28 20.27 0.64
N ILE A 76 18.47 19.20 0.59
CA ILE A 76 17.02 19.26 0.31
C ILE A 76 16.24 18.71 1.51
N THR A 77 15.36 19.50 2.13
CA THR A 77 14.56 19.07 3.29
C THR A 77 13.28 18.34 2.86
N ILE A 78 13.31 17.00 2.86
CA ILE A 78 12.29 16.16 2.22
C ILE A 78 12.02 14.84 2.99
N ASN A 79 10.88 14.21 2.71
CA ASN A 79 10.52 12.88 3.20
C ASN A 79 11.27 11.78 2.42
N ARG A 80 11.56 10.63 3.06
CA ARG A 80 12.16 9.46 2.39
C ARG A 80 11.35 8.93 1.20
N ALA A 81 10.02 8.91 1.28
CA ALA A 81 9.15 8.35 0.24
C ALA A 81 9.36 8.98 -1.16
N PRO A 82 9.26 10.31 -1.36
CA PRO A 82 9.56 10.91 -2.66
C PRO A 82 11.02 10.78 -3.12
N VAL A 83 11.97 10.58 -2.20
CA VAL A 83 13.37 10.30 -2.57
C VAL A 83 13.48 8.91 -3.20
N LEU A 84 12.89 7.90 -2.56
CA LEU A 84 12.78 6.55 -3.11
C LEU A 84 11.99 6.52 -4.43
N GLU A 85 10.87 7.25 -4.47
CA GLU A 85 10.00 7.36 -5.65
C GLU A 85 10.76 7.93 -6.86
N LEU A 86 11.50 9.03 -6.71
CA LEU A 86 12.30 9.60 -7.79
C LEU A 86 13.52 8.73 -8.14
N TRP A 87 14.24 8.20 -7.15
CA TRP A 87 15.41 7.34 -7.37
C TRP A 87 15.04 6.09 -8.16
N ALA A 88 14.03 5.35 -7.69
CA ALA A 88 13.54 4.14 -8.36
C ALA A 88 12.97 4.44 -9.76
N SER A 89 12.44 5.64 -10.01
CA SER A 89 12.06 6.06 -11.37
C SER A 89 13.28 6.24 -12.27
N CYS A 90 14.37 6.82 -11.77
CA CYS A 90 15.61 6.96 -12.52
C CYS A 90 16.28 5.59 -12.79
N VAL A 91 16.31 4.69 -11.81
CA VAL A 91 16.83 3.31 -11.99
C VAL A 91 15.98 2.53 -13.00
N ALA A 92 14.65 2.59 -12.91
CA ALA A 92 13.74 1.96 -13.86
C ALA A 92 13.98 2.43 -15.30
N GLN A 93 14.17 3.74 -15.51
CA GLN A 93 14.44 4.30 -16.83
C GLN A 93 15.83 3.95 -17.38
N PHE A 94 16.80 3.68 -16.49
CA PHE A 94 18.17 3.30 -16.86
C PHE A 94 18.26 1.82 -17.25
N LEU A 95 17.72 0.92 -16.41
CA LEU A 95 17.68 -0.53 -16.69
C LEU A 95 16.76 -0.87 -17.87
N HIS A 96 15.66 -0.14 -18.03
CA HIS A 96 14.64 -0.43 -19.04
C HIS A 96 14.42 0.77 -19.97
N PRO A 97 15.41 1.14 -20.82
CA PRO A 97 15.37 2.37 -21.62
C PRO A 97 14.20 2.44 -22.62
N ASN A 98 13.58 1.30 -22.92
CA ASN A 98 12.41 1.20 -23.81
C ASN A 98 11.08 1.63 -23.15
N ILE A 99 10.99 1.74 -21.82
CA ILE A 99 9.75 2.18 -21.16
C ILE A 99 9.64 3.72 -21.20
N PRO A 100 8.44 4.29 -21.34
CA PRO A 100 8.26 5.73 -21.24
C PRO A 100 8.44 6.18 -19.78
N TRP A 101 8.92 7.42 -19.60
CA TRP A 101 9.18 8.01 -18.29
C TRP A 101 7.94 8.03 -17.36
N THR A 102 6.72 8.04 -17.91
CA THR A 102 5.47 7.88 -17.15
C THR A 102 5.30 6.50 -16.51
N THR A 103 5.81 5.45 -17.15
CA THR A 103 5.89 4.07 -16.61
C THR A 103 7.04 3.95 -15.62
N ALA A 104 8.19 4.57 -15.87
CA ALA A 104 9.29 4.65 -14.90
C ALA A 104 8.84 5.35 -13.58
N LEU A 105 8.14 6.48 -13.69
CA LEU A 105 7.47 7.15 -12.56
C LEU A 105 6.41 6.28 -11.86
N SER A 106 5.72 5.43 -12.62
CA SER A 106 4.74 4.49 -12.07
C SER A 106 5.41 3.41 -11.23
N VAL A 107 6.48 2.81 -11.75
CA VAL A 107 7.34 1.84 -11.05
C VAL A 107 7.91 2.44 -9.77
N GLY A 108 8.55 3.61 -9.82
CA GLY A 108 9.10 4.26 -8.63
C GLY A 108 8.03 4.59 -7.57
N SER A 109 6.84 5.00 -8.01
CA SER A 109 5.70 5.25 -7.11
C SER A 109 5.10 3.95 -6.54
N ALA A 110 5.15 2.83 -7.28
CA ALA A 110 4.76 1.51 -6.80
C ALA A 110 5.74 1.00 -5.72
N ILE A 111 7.04 1.02 -6.00
CA ILE A 111 8.11 0.65 -5.04
C ILE A 111 7.99 1.47 -3.76
N SER A 112 7.93 2.81 -3.87
CA SER A 112 7.77 3.67 -2.70
C SER A 112 6.49 3.39 -1.91
N THR A 113 5.42 2.90 -2.55
CA THR A 113 4.17 2.50 -1.86
C THR A 113 4.33 1.15 -1.16
N ILE A 114 4.97 0.17 -1.79
CA ILE A 114 5.23 -1.16 -1.22
C ILE A 114 6.14 -1.03 0.01
N THR A 115 7.25 -0.29 -0.10
CA THR A 115 8.15 -0.01 1.04
C THR A 115 7.41 0.75 2.15
N ALA A 116 6.49 1.67 1.81
CA ALA A 116 5.71 2.39 2.80
C ALA A 116 4.71 1.48 3.54
N ILE A 117 3.99 0.60 2.84
CA ILE A 117 3.06 -0.37 3.45
C ILE A 117 3.84 -1.36 4.33
N SER A 118 4.95 -1.90 3.82
CA SER A 118 5.83 -2.80 4.58
C SER A 118 6.35 -2.14 5.85
N LYS A 119 6.85 -0.91 5.76
CA LYS A 119 7.38 -0.22 6.95
C LYS A 119 6.29 0.18 7.94
N GLY A 120 5.10 0.59 7.47
CA GLY A 120 3.93 0.84 8.30
C GLY A 120 3.50 -0.38 9.12
N ARG A 121 3.52 -1.58 8.52
CA ARG A 121 3.30 -2.87 9.21
C ARG A 121 4.42 -3.25 10.17
N SER A 122 5.67 -2.91 9.87
CA SER A 122 6.82 -3.11 10.76
C SER A 122 6.77 -2.23 12.02
N ILE A 123 6.09 -1.08 11.99
CA ILE A 123 5.98 -0.13 13.12
C ILE A 123 4.58 -0.12 13.77
N GLY A 124 3.71 -1.08 13.44
CA GLY A 124 2.35 -1.18 14.01
C GLY A 124 1.41 -0.01 13.66
N THR A 125 1.67 0.72 12.56
CA THR A 125 0.83 1.83 12.08
C THR A 125 -0.11 1.40 10.93
N ILE A 126 0.10 0.22 10.36
CA ILE A 126 -0.78 -0.43 9.39
C ILE A 126 -0.96 -1.88 9.82
N ASP A 127 -2.20 -2.36 9.83
CA ASP A 127 -2.49 -3.75 10.21
C ASP A 127 -1.84 -4.77 9.28
N LYS A 128 -1.46 -5.90 9.87
CA LYS A 128 -1.03 -7.08 9.13
C LYS A 128 -2.29 -7.90 8.82
N PRO A 129 -2.59 -8.22 7.55
CA PRO A 129 -3.63 -9.21 7.24
C PRO A 129 -3.29 -10.56 7.87
N SER A 130 -4.29 -11.42 8.07
CA SER A 130 -4.04 -12.80 8.52
C SER A 130 -3.18 -13.55 7.50
N ALA A 131 -2.52 -14.63 7.92
CA ALA A 131 -1.66 -15.41 7.02
C ALA A 131 -2.44 -15.97 5.83
N SER A 132 -3.62 -16.54 6.07
CA SER A 132 -4.50 -17.11 5.02
C SER A 132 -5.03 -16.02 4.08
N ASP A 133 -5.56 -14.91 4.64
CA ASP A 133 -6.00 -13.75 3.87
C ASP A 133 -4.89 -13.18 2.97
N ALA A 134 -3.63 -13.30 3.39
CA ALA A 134 -2.47 -12.77 2.68
C ALA A 134 -1.98 -13.72 1.58
N SER A 135 -1.99 -15.05 1.81
CA SER A 135 -1.63 -16.04 0.78
C SER A 135 -2.70 -16.10 -0.31
N GLU A 136 -3.97 -16.28 0.04
CA GLU A 136 -5.08 -16.40 -0.92
C GLU A 136 -5.19 -15.16 -1.83
N LYS A 137 -5.03 -13.96 -1.26
CA LYS A 137 -5.03 -12.69 -2.01
C LYS A 137 -3.70 -12.39 -2.71
N ARG A 138 -2.65 -13.17 -2.49
CA ARG A 138 -1.39 -13.09 -3.28
C ARG A 138 -1.49 -14.03 -4.47
N GLU A 139 -1.84 -15.29 -4.24
CA GLU A 139 -2.01 -16.34 -5.26
C GLU A 139 -3.01 -15.91 -6.34
N LYS A 140 -4.23 -15.52 -5.95
CA LYS A 140 -5.25 -15.01 -6.87
C LYS A 140 -4.83 -13.75 -7.64
N ARG A 141 -3.90 -12.94 -7.10
CA ARG A 141 -3.31 -11.80 -7.83
C ARG A 141 -2.22 -12.23 -8.79
N GLN A 142 -1.43 -13.25 -8.44
CA GLN A 142 -0.42 -13.81 -9.35
C GLN A 142 -1.09 -14.47 -10.54
N GLU A 143 -2.17 -15.23 -10.34
CA GLU A 143 -3.03 -15.74 -11.41
C GLU A 143 -3.61 -14.60 -12.28
N ALA A 144 -4.34 -13.66 -11.68
CA ALA A 144 -5.01 -12.56 -12.39
C ALA A 144 -4.05 -11.49 -12.97
N GLN A 145 -2.74 -11.67 -12.82
CA GLN A 145 -1.68 -10.82 -13.36
C GLN A 145 -0.60 -11.65 -14.06
N ALA A 146 -0.82 -12.95 -14.31
CA ALA A 146 0.16 -13.84 -14.92
C ALA A 146 0.57 -13.34 -16.31
N ASP A 147 -0.41 -13.04 -17.17
CA ASP A 147 -0.23 -12.61 -18.57
C ASP A 147 0.17 -11.12 -18.73
N LEU A 148 0.53 -10.43 -17.64
CA LEU A 148 0.99 -9.04 -17.67
C LEU A 148 2.52 -8.97 -17.72
N ASP A 149 3.06 -7.97 -18.41
CA ASP A 149 4.49 -7.73 -18.54
C ASP A 149 5.16 -7.61 -17.15
N GLU A 150 6.34 -8.22 -16.99
CA GLU A 150 7.16 -8.11 -15.78
C GLU A 150 8.26 -7.05 -15.96
N ILE A 151 8.59 -6.37 -14.88
CA ILE A 151 9.75 -5.47 -14.80
C ILE A 151 10.38 -5.58 -13.41
N ASP A 152 11.69 -5.80 -13.39
CA ASP A 152 12.49 -5.86 -12.17
C ASP A 152 13.25 -4.55 -11.99
N VAL A 153 13.05 -3.90 -10.83
CA VAL A 153 13.74 -2.67 -10.45
C VAL A 153 13.99 -2.64 -8.94
N MET A 154 15.25 -2.49 -8.55
CA MET A 154 15.69 -2.49 -7.15
C MET A 154 15.28 -3.77 -6.40
N SER A 155 15.29 -4.90 -7.12
CA SER A 155 14.80 -6.23 -6.76
C SER A 155 13.30 -6.31 -6.42
N PHE A 156 12.53 -5.26 -6.75
CA PHE A 156 11.06 -5.32 -6.75
C PHE A 156 10.58 -5.83 -8.11
N HIS A 157 10.08 -7.06 -8.10
CA HIS A 157 9.47 -7.70 -9.26
C HIS A 157 8.04 -7.17 -9.40
N LEU A 158 7.73 -6.48 -10.51
CA LEU A 158 6.48 -5.75 -10.69
C LEU A 158 5.76 -6.14 -11.98
N LYS A 159 4.44 -6.28 -11.91
CA LYS A 159 3.57 -6.42 -13.08
C LYS A 159 3.16 -5.06 -13.62
N ILE A 160 3.28 -4.84 -14.93
CA ILE A 160 2.82 -3.63 -15.63
C ILE A 160 1.48 -3.90 -16.31
N LYS A 161 0.55 -2.95 -16.18
CA LYS A 161 -0.71 -2.93 -16.94
C LYS A 161 -1.02 -1.52 -17.43
N ASP A 162 -1.35 -1.39 -18.70
CA ASP A 162 -1.71 -0.10 -19.35
C ASP A 162 -0.62 0.99 -19.11
N GLY A 163 0.65 0.58 -19.11
CA GLY A 163 1.80 1.43 -18.79
C GLY A 163 1.96 1.79 -17.31
N GLY A 164 1.22 1.16 -16.39
CA GLY A 164 1.27 1.40 -14.95
C GLY A 164 1.58 0.15 -14.12
N ALA A 165 2.54 0.26 -13.20
CA ALA A 165 2.91 -0.79 -12.25
C ALA A 165 1.79 -1.10 -11.24
N MET A 166 1.51 -2.37 -11.05
CA MET A 166 0.46 -2.88 -10.17
C MET A 166 0.85 -2.77 -8.69
N VAL A 167 -0.06 -2.25 -7.86
CA VAL A 167 0.06 -2.28 -6.39
C VAL A 167 -1.19 -2.93 -5.80
N GLY A 168 -1.11 -4.23 -5.56
CA GLY A 168 -2.30 -5.04 -5.23
C GLY A 168 -3.16 -5.23 -6.47
N ASP A 169 -4.39 -4.71 -6.44
CA ASP A 169 -5.40 -4.93 -7.49
C ASP A 169 -5.52 -3.78 -8.50
N LYS A 170 -4.65 -2.75 -8.42
CA LYS A 170 -4.78 -1.52 -9.24
C LYS A 170 -3.42 -1.06 -9.79
N PRO A 171 -3.36 -0.62 -11.07
CA PRO A 171 -2.18 0.03 -11.62
C PRO A 171 -2.05 1.44 -11.03
N LYS A 172 -0.83 1.80 -10.62
CA LYS A 172 -0.54 3.07 -9.93
C LYS A 172 0.13 4.05 -10.89
N LYS A 173 -0.64 4.91 -11.57
CA LYS A 173 -0.08 5.89 -12.53
C LYS A 173 0.97 6.79 -11.88
N GLY A 174 2.12 6.94 -12.53
CA GLY A 174 3.16 7.89 -12.14
C GLY A 174 2.72 9.33 -12.36
N ASN A 175 3.17 10.27 -11.52
CA ASN A 175 2.88 11.68 -11.69
C ASN A 175 4.08 12.54 -11.25
N GLU A 176 4.68 13.25 -12.22
CA GLU A 176 5.86 14.09 -12.00
C GLU A 176 5.54 15.40 -11.26
N GLU A 177 4.35 15.96 -11.47
CA GLU A 177 3.89 17.19 -10.79
C GLU A 177 3.76 16.97 -9.27
N VAL A 178 3.30 15.78 -8.88
CA VAL A 178 3.23 15.34 -7.48
C VAL A 178 4.62 15.18 -6.86
N LEU A 179 5.65 14.84 -7.64
CA LEU A 179 7.04 14.89 -7.17
C LEU A 179 7.55 16.35 -7.11
N LYS A 180 7.41 17.13 -8.18
CA LYS A 180 7.77 18.56 -8.21
C LYS A 180 7.17 19.33 -7.02
N LYS A 181 5.90 19.08 -6.67
CA LYS A 181 5.20 19.67 -5.51
C LYS A 181 5.73 19.19 -4.15
N LYS A 182 6.33 18.00 -4.05
CA LYS A 182 6.98 17.49 -2.80
C LYS A 182 8.40 18.05 -2.60
N TYR A 183 9.11 18.34 -3.68
CA TYR A 183 10.50 18.82 -3.70
C TYR A 183 10.63 20.36 -3.78
N GLY A 184 9.75 21.04 -4.51
CA GLY A 184 10.02 22.30 -5.20
C GLY A 184 10.62 22.03 -6.59
N GLU A 185 10.28 22.85 -7.60
CA GLU A 185 10.61 22.53 -9.01
C GLU A 185 12.11 22.50 -9.31
N GLU A 186 12.84 23.52 -8.83
CA GLU A 186 14.31 23.59 -8.98
C GLU A 186 15.00 22.41 -8.29
N GLN A 187 14.58 22.10 -7.06
CA GLN A 187 15.15 21.01 -6.26
C GLN A 187 14.80 19.64 -6.82
N TYR A 188 13.62 19.49 -7.44
CA TYR A 188 13.24 18.31 -8.20
C TYR A 188 14.17 18.13 -9.42
N ALA A 189 14.33 19.18 -10.23
CA ALA A 189 15.20 19.14 -11.41
C ALA A 189 16.65 18.85 -11.03
N LYS A 190 17.15 19.45 -9.93
CA LYS A 190 18.49 19.20 -9.40
C LYS A 190 18.66 17.75 -8.93
N ALA A 191 17.74 17.24 -8.10
CA ALA A 191 17.79 15.85 -7.63
C ALA A 191 17.71 14.83 -8.79
N LYS A 192 16.77 15.03 -9.73
CA LYS A 192 16.61 14.19 -10.94
C LYS A 192 17.91 14.16 -11.76
N LYS A 193 18.51 15.33 -12.01
CA LYS A 193 19.77 15.45 -12.75
C LYS A 193 20.94 14.77 -12.04
N MET A 194 21.06 14.90 -10.71
CA MET A 194 22.09 14.19 -9.95
C MET A 194 21.90 12.67 -10.06
N PHE A 195 20.69 12.16 -9.86
CA PHE A 195 20.40 10.72 -9.94
C PHE A 195 20.72 10.15 -11.33
N GLN A 196 20.27 10.83 -12.40
CA GLN A 196 20.55 10.43 -13.79
C GLN A 196 22.04 10.51 -14.13
N ARG A 197 22.76 11.54 -13.65
CA ARG A 197 24.20 11.68 -13.84
C ARG A 197 24.97 10.55 -13.16
N SER A 198 24.66 10.25 -11.90
CA SER A 198 25.37 9.22 -11.14
C SER A 198 25.10 7.82 -11.70
N LEU A 199 23.87 7.53 -12.16
CA LEU A 199 23.56 6.30 -12.89
C LEU A 199 24.32 6.22 -14.23
N ALA A 200 24.47 7.33 -14.95
CA ALA A 200 25.31 7.39 -16.16
C ALA A 200 26.83 7.31 -15.90
N GLN A 201 27.26 7.21 -14.63
CA GLN A 201 28.64 6.91 -14.22
C GLN A 201 28.78 5.49 -13.64
N TRP A 202 27.73 4.66 -13.74
CA TRP A 202 27.78 3.25 -13.35
C TRP A 202 28.51 2.42 -14.41
N GLU A 203 29.67 1.89 -14.06
CA GLU A 203 30.49 1.01 -14.93
C GLU A 203 30.24 -0.49 -14.69
N GLY A 204 29.38 -0.84 -13.72
CA GLY A 204 28.98 -2.21 -13.42
C GLY A 204 27.90 -2.76 -14.37
N LYS A 205 27.48 -4.01 -14.14
CA LYS A 205 26.40 -4.64 -14.91
C LYS A 205 25.02 -4.15 -14.48
N GLU A 206 24.01 -4.44 -15.29
CA GLU A 206 22.60 -4.16 -15.01
C GLU A 206 22.07 -5.00 -13.84
N ASP A 207 22.40 -6.30 -13.77
CA ASP A 207 22.05 -7.19 -12.63
C ASP A 207 22.67 -6.73 -11.30
N ASP A 208 23.92 -6.25 -11.36
CA ASP A 208 24.61 -5.65 -10.21
C ASP A 208 23.92 -4.34 -9.78
N LEU A 209 23.36 -3.56 -10.72
CA LEU A 209 22.65 -2.34 -10.39
C LEU A 209 21.29 -2.63 -9.76
N ASP A 210 20.50 -3.58 -10.26
CA ASP A 210 19.21 -3.94 -9.65
C ASP A 210 19.38 -4.29 -8.17
N SER A 211 20.27 -5.24 -7.88
CA SER A 211 20.49 -5.75 -6.54
C SER A 211 21.08 -4.70 -5.58
N ARG A 212 21.91 -3.76 -6.08
CA ARG A 212 22.60 -2.76 -5.24
C ARG A 212 21.89 -1.40 -5.15
N ALA A 213 21.06 -1.02 -6.12
CA ALA A 213 20.44 0.31 -6.16
C ALA A 213 19.49 0.58 -4.97
N PHE A 214 18.93 -0.43 -4.31
CA PHE A 214 18.21 -0.21 -3.05
C PHE A 214 19.16 0.18 -1.91
N HIS A 215 20.32 -0.47 -1.81
CA HIS A 215 21.32 -0.18 -0.77
C HIS A 215 21.99 1.18 -0.97
N MET A 216 22.29 1.59 -2.21
CA MET A 216 22.76 2.96 -2.51
C MET A 216 21.78 4.02 -1.94
N TYR A 217 20.48 3.82 -2.15
CA TYR A 217 19.44 4.66 -1.54
C TYR A 217 19.37 4.50 0.00
N GLU A 218 19.70 3.34 0.55
CA GLU A 218 19.73 3.14 2.00
C GLU A 218 20.78 4.01 2.72
N ASP A 219 21.83 4.40 2.01
CA ASP A 219 22.93 5.24 2.50
C ASP A 219 22.64 6.74 2.31
N PHE A 220 22.28 7.20 1.10
CA PHE A 220 22.08 8.64 0.86
C PHE A 220 20.75 9.22 1.36
N ARG A 221 19.76 8.38 1.70
CA ARG A 221 18.42 8.84 2.13
C ARG A 221 18.44 9.71 3.41
N PRO A 222 17.53 10.70 3.55
CA PRO A 222 17.45 11.56 4.73
C PRO A 222 17.44 10.79 6.06
N SER A 223 18.33 11.12 7.00
CA SER A 223 18.43 10.42 8.28
C SER A 223 17.27 10.76 9.23
N ILE A 224 16.38 9.80 9.51
CA ILE A 224 15.20 9.94 10.38
C ILE A 224 15.36 9.13 11.68
N PRO A 225 14.70 9.53 12.80
CA PRO A 225 14.60 8.70 14.00
C PRO A 225 14.01 7.32 13.71
N LYS A 226 14.49 6.28 14.40
CA LYS A 226 13.96 4.90 14.26
C LYS A 226 12.52 4.80 14.80
N GLY A 227 11.77 3.82 14.29
CA GLY A 227 10.39 3.55 14.70
C GLY A 227 9.38 4.62 14.25
N GLN A 228 8.26 4.72 14.97
CA GLN A 228 7.13 5.59 14.60
C GLN A 228 7.48 7.09 14.60
N LYS A 229 8.43 7.54 15.44
CA LYS A 229 8.80 8.96 15.57
C LYS A 229 9.41 9.58 14.30
N GLY A 230 10.05 8.79 13.44
CA GLY A 230 10.57 9.24 12.14
C GLY A 230 9.57 9.09 10.99
N TRP A 231 8.42 8.45 11.21
CA TRP A 231 7.47 8.11 10.15
C TRP A 231 6.93 9.37 9.47
N GLY A 232 7.07 9.45 8.15
CA GLY A 232 6.61 10.60 7.35
C GLY A 232 7.28 11.95 7.64
N LYS A 233 8.37 12.00 8.42
CA LYS A 233 9.07 13.26 8.75
C LYS A 233 10.06 13.69 7.66
N LYS A 234 10.09 15.01 7.39
CA LYS A 234 11.10 15.63 6.50
C LYS A 234 12.44 15.73 7.22
N ARG A 235 13.53 15.47 6.49
CA ARG A 235 14.94 15.62 6.92
C ARG A 235 15.81 16.03 5.73
N GLN A 236 17.03 16.47 5.98
CA GLN A 236 17.97 16.83 4.91
C GLN A 236 18.41 15.57 4.13
N LEU A 237 18.12 15.54 2.83
CA LEU A 237 18.88 14.80 1.82
C LEU A 237 20.13 15.64 1.51
N ASN A 238 21.30 15.02 1.48
CA ASN A 238 22.50 15.64 0.91
C ASN A 238 22.71 15.07 -0.51
N LEU A 239 22.92 15.93 -1.50
CA LEU A 239 23.20 15.53 -2.87
C LEU A 239 24.64 15.03 -3.06
N ASP A 240 25.61 15.53 -2.29
CA ASP A 240 27.01 15.10 -2.40
C ASP A 240 27.16 13.59 -2.04
N SER A 241 26.40 13.11 -1.04
CA SER A 241 26.38 11.70 -0.66
C SER A 241 25.74 10.77 -1.70
N VAL A 242 25.04 11.30 -2.71
CA VAL A 242 24.48 10.47 -3.80
C VAL A 242 25.60 10.02 -4.75
N GLU A 243 26.45 10.94 -5.19
CA GLU A 243 27.62 10.60 -6.02
C GLU A 243 28.55 9.65 -5.25
N SER A 244 28.80 9.90 -3.95
CA SER A 244 29.60 9.00 -3.12
C SER A 244 29.01 7.60 -2.98
N ALA A 245 27.69 7.46 -2.75
CA ALA A 245 27.04 6.16 -2.55
C ALA A 245 26.99 5.29 -3.81
N ILE A 246 27.15 5.89 -5.00
CA ILE A 246 27.13 5.17 -6.28
C ILE A 246 28.56 4.87 -6.77
N ALA A 247 29.54 5.73 -6.45
CA ALA A 247 30.96 5.53 -6.77
C ALA A 247 31.74 4.66 -5.76
N SER A 248 31.11 4.19 -4.68
CA SER A 248 31.75 3.36 -3.63
C SER A 248 31.37 1.87 -3.72
N VAL A 249 30.91 1.40 -4.89
CA VAL A 249 30.16 0.15 -5.09
C VAL A 249 30.64 -0.59 -6.33
#